data_AF-A0A183J2D7-F1
#
_entry.id   AF-A0A183J2D7-F1
#
_cell.length_a   1.000
_cell.length_b   1.000
_cell.length_c   1.000
_cell.angle_alpha   90.00
_cell.angle_beta   90.00
_cell.angle_gamma   90.00
#
_symmetry.space_group_name_H-M   'P 1'
#
loop_
_entity.id
_entity.type
_entity.pdbx_description
1 polymer ?
#
loop_
_entity_poly.entity_id
_entity_poly.type
_entity_poly.pdbx_seq_one_letter_code
_entity_poly.pdbx_strand_id
1 'polypeptide(L)'
;MASASKDGTFRVWNTDIQYSLGQEPYLISVGNLDNLKTEPGVLSLSPNGFTVVIACGREIRVFRADTGQLVENLSTVHESAVTAVKFTSDNSLFISSGDRHVRLFHNVANYQISIEKATEQLKFVNAAAHRSRLLDQIKLATQRLSELGCM
;
A
#
# COMPACT_ATOMS: atom_id res chain seq x y z
N MET A 1 10.25 1.09 -5.08
CA MET A 1 10.75 1.83 -3.89
C MET A 1 9.79 2.95 -3.52
N ALA A 2 9.69 3.36 -2.26
CA ALA A 2 8.92 4.53 -1.85
C ALA A 2 9.79 5.47 -1.00
N SER A 3 9.61 6.77 -1.15
CA SER A 3 10.28 7.81 -0.38
C SER A 3 9.30 8.85 0.14
N ALA A 4 9.52 9.37 1.34
CA ALA A 4 8.76 10.49 1.91
C ALA A 4 9.72 11.66 2.12
N SER A 5 9.25 12.86 1.83
CA SER A 5 10.03 14.09 1.88
C SER A 5 9.36 15.10 2.81
N LYS A 6 10.19 15.97 3.40
CA LYS A 6 9.74 17.07 4.26
C LYS A 6 9.00 18.16 3.47
N ASP A 7 9.06 18.12 2.14
CA ASP A 7 8.25 18.97 1.26
C ASP A 7 6.73 18.70 1.39
N GLY A 8 6.34 17.66 2.15
CA GLY A 8 4.95 17.23 2.30
C GLY A 8 4.55 16.16 1.31
N THR A 9 5.45 15.68 0.47
CA THR A 9 5.13 14.70 -0.57
C THR A 9 5.79 13.36 -0.29
N PHE A 10 5.15 12.30 -0.77
CA PHE A 10 5.77 11.01 -0.92
C PHE A 10 5.76 10.60 -2.39
N ARG A 11 6.76 9.83 -2.79
CA ARG A 11 7.00 9.42 -4.16
C ARG A 11 7.19 7.91 -4.20
N VAL A 12 6.54 7.26 -5.15
CA VAL A 12 6.69 5.83 -5.42
C VAL A 12 7.42 5.68 -6.74
N TRP A 13 8.44 4.82 -6.75
CA TRP A 13 9.37 4.65 -7.85
C TRP A 13 9.40 3.21 -8.30
N ASN A 14 9.41 3.01 -9.61
CA ASN A 14 9.80 1.74 -10.21
C ASN A 14 11.32 1.67 -10.24
N THR A 15 11.87 0.63 -9.61
CA THR A 15 13.32 0.39 -9.52
C THR A 15 13.77 -0.80 -10.36
N ASP A 16 12.89 -1.36 -11.20
CA ASP A 16 13.26 -2.36 -12.19
C ASP A 16 13.99 -1.69 -13.35
N ILE A 17 15.26 -1.35 -13.10
CA ILE A 17 16.09 -0.52 -13.96
C ILE A 17 17.14 -1.41 -14.62
N GLN A 18 17.18 -1.39 -15.96
CA GLN A 18 18.28 -1.99 -16.70
C GLN A 18 19.44 -1.00 -16.80
N TYR A 19 20.36 -1.08 -15.84
CA TYR A 19 21.57 -0.25 -15.80
C TYR A 19 22.42 -0.34 -17.08
N SER A 20 22.43 -1.50 -17.73
CA SER A 20 23.14 -1.72 -19.00
C SER A 20 22.62 -0.87 -20.16
N LEU A 21 21.36 -0.43 -20.10
CA LEU A 21 20.72 0.44 -21.09
C LEU A 21 20.72 1.92 -20.67
N GLY A 22 21.34 2.26 -19.54
CA GLY A 22 21.33 3.62 -19.00
C GLY A 22 19.94 4.11 -18.58
N GLN A 23 19.03 3.20 -18.23
CA GLN A 23 17.70 3.58 -17.73
C GLN A 23 17.79 4.23 -16.35
N GLU A 24 16.89 5.17 -16.09
CA GLU A 24 16.72 5.83 -14.80
C GLU A 24 15.47 5.31 -14.07
N PRO A 25 15.40 5.42 -12.72
CA PRO A 25 14.19 5.07 -11.98
C PRO A 25 12.98 5.88 -12.46
N TYR A 26 11.88 5.19 -12.74
CA TYR A 26 10.65 5.86 -13.17
C TYR A 26 9.78 6.22 -11.97
N LEU A 27 9.30 7.46 -11.92
CA LEU A 27 8.32 7.88 -10.94
C LEU A 27 6.95 7.29 -11.31
N ILE A 28 6.38 6.48 -10.42
CA ILE A 28 5.06 5.87 -10.60
C ILE A 28 3.98 6.87 -10.16
N SER A 29 4.10 7.37 -8.93
CA SER A 29 3.10 8.27 -8.36
C SER A 29 3.70 9.24 -7.36
N VAL A 30 3.03 10.38 -7.20
CA VAL A 30 3.28 11.35 -6.14
C VAL A 30 2.00 11.53 -5.34
N GLY A 31 2.08 11.39 -4.02
CA GLY A 31 0.98 11.74 -3.14
C GLY A 31 1.37 12.87 -2.19
N ASN A 32 0.37 13.63 -1.76
CA ASN A 32 0.56 14.77 -0.87
C ASN A 32 0.09 14.43 0.57
N LEU A 33 0.89 14.81 1.53
CA LEU A 33 0.71 14.65 2.96
C LEU A 33 1.20 15.93 3.68
N ASP A 34 0.35 16.95 3.73
CA ASP A 34 0.71 18.24 4.34
C ASP A 34 1.23 18.13 5.78
N ASN A 35 0.81 17.10 6.53
CA ASN A 35 1.24 16.88 7.91
C ASN A 35 2.73 16.45 8.04
N LEU A 36 3.38 15.93 6.99
CA LEU A 36 4.83 15.60 7.00
C LEU A 36 5.72 16.84 7.16
N LYS A 37 5.20 18.04 6.91
CA LYS A 37 5.95 19.28 7.06
C LYS A 37 6.27 19.58 8.53
N THR A 38 5.41 19.11 9.43
CA THR A 38 5.42 19.46 10.85
C THR A 38 6.09 18.38 11.70
N GLU A 39 5.88 17.10 11.38
CA GLU A 39 6.38 15.98 12.17
C GLU A 39 7.04 14.90 11.30
N PRO A 40 8.09 14.20 11.79
CA PRO A 40 8.70 13.09 11.07
C PRO A 40 7.68 11.96 10.91
N GLY A 41 7.43 11.56 9.66
CA GLY A 41 6.56 10.44 9.33
C GLY A 41 7.33 9.15 9.07
N VAL A 42 6.70 8.03 9.36
CA VAL A 42 7.20 6.69 9.01
C VAL A 42 6.41 6.17 7.82
N LEU A 43 7.11 5.61 6.83
CA LEU A 43 6.48 5.03 5.65
C LEU A 43 6.77 3.54 5.54
N SER A 44 5.83 2.79 5.00
CA SER A 44 5.99 1.39 4.66
C SER A 44 5.32 1.11 3.32
N LEU A 45 5.96 0.33 2.45
CA LEU A 45 5.39 -0.14 1.19
C LEU A 45 5.00 -1.60 1.34
N SER A 46 3.83 -1.99 0.84
CA SER A 46 3.44 -3.40 0.85
C SER A 46 4.39 -4.23 -0.02
N PRO A 47 4.73 -5.46 0.36
CA PRO A 47 5.54 -6.36 -0.47
C PRO A 47 5.07 -6.50 -1.93
N ASN A 48 3.77 -6.42 -2.20
CA ASN A 48 3.23 -6.43 -3.57
C ASN A 48 3.27 -5.07 -4.29
N GLY A 49 3.65 -3.99 -3.60
CA GLY A 49 3.77 -2.64 -4.16
C GLY A 49 2.44 -1.98 -4.52
N PHE A 50 1.30 -2.48 -4.03
CA PHE A 50 -0.02 -1.91 -4.34
C PHE A 50 -0.47 -0.83 -3.36
N THR A 51 0.00 -0.90 -2.12
CA THR A 51 -0.39 0.03 -1.05
C THR A 51 0.83 0.61 -0.36
N VAL A 52 0.75 1.89 0.01
CA VAL A 52 1.73 2.59 0.84
C VAL A 52 1.03 3.03 2.12
N VAL A 53 1.59 2.74 3.28
CA VAL A 53 1.12 3.29 4.55
C VAL A 53 2.09 4.36 5.01
N ILE A 54 1.56 5.50 5.41
CA ILE A 54 2.32 6.59 6.00
C ILE A 54 1.68 6.93 7.34
N ALA A 55 2.48 6.83 8.41
CA ALA A 55 2.11 7.30 9.72
C ALA A 55 2.80 8.63 10.01
N CYS A 56 2.03 9.62 10.47
CA CYS A 56 2.54 10.94 10.82
C CYS A 56 1.86 11.36 12.13
N GLY A 57 2.66 11.61 13.16
CA GLY A 57 2.14 11.80 14.51
C GLY A 57 1.29 10.61 14.93
N ARG A 58 0.00 10.86 15.23
CA ARG A 58 -0.97 9.84 15.71
C ARG A 58 -1.86 9.27 14.60
N GLU A 59 -1.68 9.75 13.38
CA GLU A 59 -2.51 9.39 12.24
C GLU A 59 -1.80 8.36 11.37
N ILE A 60 -2.59 7.43 10.81
CA ILE A 60 -2.12 6.49 9.80
C ILE A 60 -2.95 6.65 8.55
N ARG A 61 -2.29 6.86 7.42
CA ARG A 61 -2.93 7.00 6.11
C ARG A 61 -2.47 5.91 5.18
N VAL A 62 -3.42 5.30 4.49
CA VAL A 62 -3.18 4.24 3.50
C VAL A 62 -3.44 4.82 2.12
N PHE A 63 -2.44 4.72 1.26
CA PHE A 63 -2.44 5.22 -0.10
C PHE A 63 -2.37 4.09 -1.11
N ARG A 64 -3.01 4.31 -2.26
CA ARG A 64 -2.82 3.50 -3.44
C ARG A 64 -1.48 3.87 -4.09
N ALA A 65 -0.63 2.89 -4.34
CA ALA A 65 0.76 3.12 -4.78
C ALA A 65 0.90 3.45 -6.27
N ASP A 66 -0.11 3.17 -7.10
CA ASP A 66 -0.13 3.46 -8.54
C ASP A 66 -0.55 4.89 -8.86
N THR A 67 -1.47 5.44 -8.07
CA THR A 67 -2.11 6.74 -8.29
C THR A 67 -1.74 7.76 -7.23
N GLY A 68 -1.19 7.33 -6.08
CA GLY A 68 -0.92 8.19 -4.94
C GLY A 68 -2.17 8.67 -4.21
N GLN A 69 -3.34 8.09 -4.51
CA GLN A 69 -4.62 8.48 -3.90
C GLN A 69 -4.75 7.93 -2.47
N LEU A 70 -5.34 8.74 -1.58
CA LEU A 70 -5.68 8.33 -0.22
C LEU A 70 -6.88 7.38 -0.27
N VAL A 71 -6.72 6.17 0.26
CA VAL A 71 -7.78 5.16 0.34
C VAL A 71 -8.41 5.16 1.72
N GLU A 72 -7.58 5.15 2.77
CA GLU A 72 -8.04 5.15 4.15
C GLU A 72 -7.27 6.16 5.00
N ASN A 73 -7.97 6.79 5.92
CA ASN A 73 -7.40 7.66 6.93
C ASN A 73 -7.87 7.22 8.31
N LEU A 74 -6.95 6.67 9.09
CA LEU A 74 -7.17 6.30 10.47
C LEU A 74 -6.67 7.45 11.35
N SER A 75 -7.62 8.27 11.78
CA SER A 75 -7.36 9.32 12.77
C SER A 75 -7.28 8.70 14.17
N THR A 76 -6.35 9.21 14.99
CA THR A 76 -6.17 8.78 16.39
C THR A 76 -5.92 7.28 16.58
N VAL A 77 -4.98 6.71 15.82
CA VAL A 77 -4.62 5.30 15.99
C VAL A 77 -3.90 5.06 17.31
N HIS A 78 -3.10 6.01 17.76
CA HIS A 78 -2.28 5.96 18.96
C HIS A 78 -2.45 7.28 19.74
N GLU A 79 -2.33 7.25 21.07
CA GLU A 79 -2.33 8.44 21.95
C GLU A 79 -1.07 9.31 21.78
N SER A 80 0.05 8.73 21.34
CA SER A 80 1.34 9.33 21.00
C SER A 80 1.75 8.98 19.57
N ALA A 81 2.87 9.56 19.15
CA ALA A 81 3.40 9.43 17.81
C ALA A 81 3.72 7.96 17.47
N VAL A 82 3.28 7.54 16.29
CA VAL A 82 3.59 6.23 15.74
C VAL A 82 5.08 6.17 15.42
N THR A 83 5.75 5.19 16.01
CA THR A 83 7.21 5.03 15.89
C THR A 83 7.60 4.11 14.73
N ALA A 84 6.73 3.16 14.39
CA ALA A 84 6.99 2.19 13.33
C ALA A 84 5.71 1.69 12.70
N VAL A 85 5.78 1.45 11.38
CA VAL A 85 4.76 0.73 10.62
C VAL A 85 5.42 -0.31 9.73
N LYS A 86 4.87 -1.53 9.71
CA LYS A 86 5.30 -2.59 8.80
C LYS A 86 4.14 -3.40 8.26
N PHE A 87 4.24 -3.78 7.00
CA PHE A 87 3.38 -4.78 6.39
C PHE A 87 3.81 -6.20 6.75
N THR A 88 2.84 -7.11 6.78
CA THR A 88 3.10 -8.55 6.80
C THR A 88 3.50 -9.04 5.41
N SER A 89 4.27 -10.13 5.34
CA SER A 89 4.76 -10.70 4.07
C SER A 89 3.64 -11.19 3.15
N ASP A 90 2.48 -11.55 3.71
CA ASP A 90 1.30 -11.97 2.98
C ASP A 90 0.40 -10.80 2.52
N ASN A 91 0.78 -9.55 2.83
CA ASN A 91 0.04 -8.31 2.50
C ASN A 91 -1.39 -8.22 3.06
N SER A 92 -1.77 -9.11 3.98
CA SER A 92 -3.12 -9.12 4.58
C SER A 92 -3.27 -8.06 5.66
N LEU A 93 -2.18 -7.81 6.41
CA LEU A 93 -2.17 -6.98 7.58
C LEU A 93 -1.05 -5.94 7.51
N PHE A 94 -1.23 -4.86 8.26
CA PHE A 94 -0.15 -4.00 8.66
C PHE A 94 -0.16 -3.77 10.17
N ILE A 95 1.03 -3.57 10.71
CA ILE A 95 1.30 -3.41 12.12
C ILE A 95 1.72 -1.97 12.34
N SER A 96 1.15 -1.33 13.36
CA SER A 96 1.58 -0.03 13.84
C SER A 96 2.01 -0.12 15.31
N SER A 97 3.07 0.59 15.67
CA SER A 97 3.59 0.63 17.03
C SER A 97 3.61 2.07 17.56
N GLY A 98 2.91 2.28 18.67
CA GLY A 98 2.76 3.57 19.37
C GLY A 98 2.26 3.35 20.80
N ASP A 99 2.61 4.23 21.73
CA ASP A 99 2.13 4.17 23.13
C ASP A 99 2.34 2.86 23.89
N ARG A 100 3.49 2.22 23.72
CA ARG A 100 3.77 0.90 24.31
C ARG A 100 2.82 -0.21 23.84
N HIS A 101 1.97 0.06 22.86
CA HIS A 101 1.02 -0.87 22.28
C HIS A 101 1.31 -1.10 20.81
N VAL A 102 1.03 -2.33 20.38
CA VAL A 102 1.11 -2.71 18.97
C VAL A 102 -0.31 -2.99 18.50
N ARG A 103 -0.71 -2.32 17.43
CA ARG A 103 -2.03 -2.47 16.82
C ARG A 103 -1.90 -3.11 15.44
N LEU A 104 -2.78 -4.07 15.17
CA LEU A 104 -2.87 -4.82 13.92
C LEU A 104 -4.08 -4.31 13.12
N PHE A 105 -3.87 -4.08 11.83
CA PHE A 105 -4.89 -3.58 10.91
C PHE A 105 -4.99 -4.49 9.70
N HIS A 106 -6.22 -4.78 9.27
CA HIS A 106 -6.49 -5.45 8.01
C HIS A 106 -6.35 -4.47 6.86
N ASN A 107 -5.56 -4.84 5.86
CA ASN A 107 -5.36 -4.03 4.66
C ASN A 107 -6.46 -4.32 3.64
N VAL A 108 -7.66 -3.79 3.89
CA VAL A 108 -8.83 -3.94 2.99
C VAL A 108 -8.54 -3.35 1.62
N ALA A 109 -7.90 -2.18 1.58
CA ALA A 109 -7.49 -1.49 0.36
C ALA A 109 -6.68 -2.41 -0.57
N ASN A 110 -5.75 -3.19 -0.02
CA ASN A 110 -4.93 -4.08 -0.82
C ASN A 110 -5.73 -5.18 -1.53
N TYR A 111 -6.72 -5.78 -0.88
CA TYR A 111 -7.57 -6.78 -1.52
C TYR A 111 -8.35 -6.17 -2.69
N GLN A 112 -8.92 -4.98 -2.51
CA GLN A 112 -9.65 -4.28 -3.57
C GLN A 112 -8.75 -3.98 -4.78
N ILE A 113 -7.57 -3.41 -4.53
CA ILE A 113 -6.60 -3.08 -5.60
C ILE A 113 -6.09 -4.34 -6.30
N SER A 114 -5.88 -5.43 -5.55
CA SER A 114 -5.44 -6.71 -6.13
C SER A 114 -6.48 -7.30 -7.08
N ILE A 115 -7.76 -7.20 -6.74
CA ILE A 115 -8.87 -7.67 -7.59
C ILE A 115 -8.93 -6.81 -8.85
N GLU A 116 -8.89 -5.48 -8.70
CA GLU A 116 -8.89 -4.54 -9.83
C GLU A 116 -7.76 -4.87 -10.82
N LYS A 117 -6.52 -4.97 -10.35
CA LYS A 117 -5.37 -5.32 -11.20
C LYS A 117 -5.46 -6.71 -11.81
N ALA A 118 -5.91 -7.72 -11.06
CA ALA A 118 -6.08 -9.07 -11.60
C ALA A 118 -7.15 -9.11 -12.69
N THR A 119 -8.24 -8.36 -12.54
CA THR A 119 -9.30 -8.26 -13.56
C THR A 119 -8.82 -7.51 -14.80
N GLU A 120 -7.98 -6.49 -14.66
CA GLU A 120 -7.35 -5.82 -15.79
C GLU A 120 -6.42 -6.77 -16.57
N GLN A 121 -5.57 -7.51 -15.86
CA GLN A 121 -4.69 -8.50 -16.50
C GLN A 121 -5.48 -9.60 -17.23
N LEU A 122 -6.64 -10.01 -16.69
CA LEU A 122 -7.49 -11.03 -17.28
C LEU A 122 -8.06 -10.62 -18.66
N LYS A 123 -8.21 -9.32 -18.91
CA LYS A 123 -8.64 -8.79 -20.21
C LYS A 123 -7.58 -9.02 -21.30
N PHE A 124 -6.30 -8.93 -20.95
CA PHE A 124 -5.19 -9.03 -21.90
C PHE A 124 -4.63 -10.45 -22.05
N VAL A 125 -4.72 -11.27 -21.00
CA VAL A 125 -4.14 -12.62 -20.98
C VAL A 125 -5.07 -13.62 -21.65
N ASN A 126 -4.62 -14.28 -22.73
CA ASN A 126 -5.41 -15.31 -23.40
C ASN A 126 -5.09 -16.76 -23.00
N ALA A 127 -3.95 -17.02 -22.36
CA ALA A 127 -3.54 -18.36 -21.97
C ALA A 127 -4.43 -18.92 -20.83
N ALA A 128 -5.01 -20.11 -21.04
CA ALA A 128 -5.97 -20.73 -20.11
C ALA A 128 -5.40 -20.92 -18.69
N ALA A 129 -4.14 -21.36 -18.57
CA ALA A 129 -3.50 -21.59 -17.28
C ALA A 129 -3.22 -20.28 -16.49
N HIS A 130 -2.92 -19.18 -17.19
CA HIS A 130 -2.71 -17.89 -16.54
C HIS A 130 -4.05 -17.26 -16.14
N ARG A 131 -5.09 -17.42 -16.97
CA ARG A 131 -6.46 -17.01 -16.64
C ARG A 131 -7.01 -17.75 -15.41
N SER A 132 -6.86 -19.08 -15.34
CA SER A 132 -7.36 -19.86 -14.19
C SER A 132 -6.71 -19.40 -12.88
N ARG A 133 -5.39 -19.17 -12.89
CA ARG A 133 -4.65 -18.67 -11.73
C ARG A 133 -5.14 -17.30 -11.26
N LEU A 134 -5.39 -16.37 -12.19
CA LEU A 134 -5.92 -15.05 -11.86
C LEU A 134 -7.35 -15.14 -11.27
N LEU A 135 -8.20 -16.01 -11.82
CA LEU A 135 -9.55 -16.24 -11.29
C LEU A 135 -9.52 -16.80 -9.86
N ASP A 136 -8.63 -17.75 -9.58
CA ASP A 136 -8.46 -18.30 -8.23
C ASP A 136 -7.99 -17.23 -7.23
N GLN A 137 -7.07 -16.35 -7.65
CA GLN A 137 -6.62 -15.23 -6.83
C GLN A 137 -7.74 -14.23 -6.55
N ILE A 138 -8.54 -13.88 -7.56
CA ILE A 138 -9.70 -13.00 -7.41
C ILE A 138 -10.70 -13.63 -6.43
N LYS A 139 -11.02 -14.92 -6.60
CA LYS A 139 -11.97 -15.64 -5.74
C LYS A 139 -11.52 -15.68 -4.28
N LEU A 140 -10.23 -15.91 -4.03
CA LEU A 140 -9.70 -15.89 -2.66
C LEU A 140 -9.72 -14.48 -2.06
N ALA A 141 -9.38 -13.45 -2.84
CA ALA A 141 -9.41 -12.08 -2.37
C ALA A 141 -10.83 -11.59 -2.07
N THR A 142 -11.82 -11.95 -2.89
CA THR A 142 -13.23 -11.60 -2.64
C THR A 142 -13.79 -12.33 -1.42
N GLN A 143 -13.42 -13.59 -1.20
CA GLN A 143 -13.81 -14.32 0.00
C GLN A 143 -13.24 -13.68 1.28
N ARG A 144 -11.98 -13.24 1.27
CA ARG A 144 -11.40 -12.53 2.42
C ARG A 144 -12.06 -11.17 2.66
N LEU A 145 -12.43 -10.45 1.60
CA LEU A 145 -13.19 -9.21 1.73
C LEU A 145 -14.57 -9.43 2.34
N SER A 146 -15.28 -10.50 1.95
CA SER A 146 -16.58 -10.81 2.51
C SER A 146 -16.50 -11.25 3.98
N GLU A 147 -15.45 -11.98 4.37
CA GLU A 147 -15.16 -12.33 5.77
C GLU A 147 -14.92 -11.09 6.65
N LEU A 148 -14.38 -10.01 6.08
CA LEU A 148 -14.13 -8.75 6.77
C LEU A 148 -15.37 -7.83 6.84
N GLY A 149 -16.52 -8.23 6.26
CA GLY A 149 -17.78 -7.50 6.36
C GLY A 149 -17.87 -6.24 5.50
N CYS A 150 -16.94 -6.02 4.57
CA CYS A 150 -16.99 -4.94 3.60
C CYS A 150 -17.56 -5.45 2.27
N MET A 151 -18.89 -5.51 2.15
CA MET A 151 -19.61 -5.63 0.87
C MET A 151 -20.60 -4.50 0.70
#